data_AF-A0A4Q5XJ17-F1
#
_entry.id   AF-A0A4Q5XJ17-F1
#
_cell.length_a   1.000
_cell.length_b   1.000
_cell.length_c   1.000
_cell.angle_alpha   90.00
_cell.angle_beta   90.00
_cell.angle_gamma   90.00
#
_symmetry.space_group_name_H-M   'P 1'
#
loop_
_entity.id
_entity.type
_entity.pdbx_description
1 polymer ?
#
loop_
_entity_poly.entity_id
_entity_poly.type
_entity_poly.pdbx_seq_one_letter_code
_entity_poly.pdbx_strand_id
1 'polypeptide(L)'
;MVRQLLSVALLTFVVGACSSTPIDTNGEQIASVDDSASGSLSIPLTTSSGDGFYRLNLATFTITGPALAGKPRVVKPLADTPVHTEVLPLGTYSIQLEKGWVLEKRGTDGKTFTAVSAQLVTSNPLSFEVTGKTVADAFFGFVTTSGDVAFGSGSVDIRIGVQDCKAYDSYTAALAELTAECQGTVDPRLYSVSKDGLLTPAFDKCPNDSTGTVLRKIRQLLSIQQRTARLPFAKQCLAGRFDVAQAKFAASGVKSCGVWKKARIVNEITAEVLAKVEAELPRLPAQDTGRPLPVLELLKENSFYDVSPGADPGACKTGAECAAICASAFPGFVLSGEGNTVLTDPIAWLLDTTYKSKAADPFLRATYYHPMSYYGPLPGVLFGDYSRFEPCGPNSADPLCGPEQCSYFAGTHLKTFLQKDCLDPANLDTCVSFCGSKLP
;
A
#
# COMPACT_ATOMS: atom_id res chain seq x y z
N MET A 1 -16.34 -70.14 -43.24
CA MET A 1 -16.11 -70.40 -41.80
C MET A 1 -16.17 -69.07 -41.07
N VAL A 2 -17.19 -68.94 -40.18
CA VAL A 2 -17.17 -68.28 -38.84
C VAL A 2 -16.66 -66.83 -38.74
N ARG A 3 -17.30 -65.83 -38.12
CA ARG A 3 -18.65 -65.48 -37.60
C ARG A 3 -18.50 -64.02 -37.10
N GLN A 4 -19.57 -63.24 -37.20
CA GLN A 4 -19.74 -61.93 -36.54
C GLN A 4 -19.58 -62.02 -35.01
N LEU A 5 -19.33 -60.88 -34.35
CA LEU A 5 -20.22 -60.34 -33.30
C LEU A 5 -19.76 -58.94 -32.78
N LEU A 6 -20.74 -58.04 -32.72
CA LEU A 6 -20.71 -56.75 -32.03
C LEU A 6 -20.51 -56.94 -30.53
N SER A 7 -19.76 -56.04 -29.89
CA SER A 7 -19.75 -55.89 -28.43
C SER A 7 -20.42 -54.57 -28.03
N VAL A 8 -21.55 -54.73 -27.33
CA VAL A 8 -22.31 -53.69 -26.62
C VAL A 8 -21.72 -53.56 -25.22
N ALA A 9 -21.33 -52.35 -24.81
CA ALA A 9 -20.92 -52.08 -23.42
C ALA A 9 -22.13 -51.66 -22.59
N LEU A 10 -22.46 -52.49 -21.60
CA LEU A 10 -23.55 -52.32 -20.64
C LEU A 10 -22.98 -51.63 -19.39
N LEU A 11 -23.45 -50.42 -19.08
CA LEU A 11 -23.08 -49.66 -17.88
C LEU A 11 -23.95 -50.12 -16.70
N THR A 12 -23.36 -50.77 -15.69
CA THR A 12 -24.05 -51.22 -14.48
C THR A 12 -23.86 -50.20 -13.36
N PHE A 13 -24.96 -49.63 -12.86
CA PHE A 13 -25.01 -48.84 -11.63
C PHE A 13 -25.02 -49.79 -10.42
N VAL A 14 -24.03 -49.67 -9.52
CA VAL A 14 -24.06 -50.32 -8.20
C VAL A 14 -24.54 -49.29 -7.18
N VAL A 15 -25.72 -49.54 -6.62
CA VAL A 15 -26.28 -48.83 -5.46
C VAL A 15 -25.69 -49.48 -4.20
N GLY A 16 -24.82 -48.76 -3.49
CA GLY A 16 -24.29 -49.18 -2.20
C GLY A 16 -25.26 -48.83 -1.07
N ALA A 17 -25.85 -49.86 -0.46
CA ALA A 17 -26.75 -49.75 0.68
C ALA A 17 -25.98 -49.45 1.98
N CYS A 18 -26.47 -48.47 2.74
CA CYS A 18 -26.06 -48.24 4.13
C CYS A 18 -26.55 -49.40 5.00
N SER A 19 -25.64 -50.11 5.66
CA SER A 19 -25.95 -51.08 6.71
C SER A 19 -25.33 -50.59 8.02
N SER A 20 -26.21 -50.18 8.94
CA SER A 20 -25.88 -49.82 10.33
C SER A 20 -25.68 -51.09 11.14
N THR A 21 -24.46 -51.29 11.66
CA THR A 21 -24.21 -52.25 12.75
C THR A 21 -24.08 -51.50 14.08
N PRO A 22 -24.58 -52.04 15.20
CA PRO A 22 -24.42 -51.43 16.52
C PRO A 22 -22.98 -51.63 17.00
N ILE A 23 -22.34 -50.56 17.46
CA ILE A 23 -21.01 -50.60 18.05
C ILE A 23 -21.13 -51.08 19.50
N ASP A 24 -20.42 -52.18 19.76
CA ASP A 24 -20.19 -52.79 21.05
C ASP A 24 -19.37 -51.84 21.95
N THR A 25 -19.86 -51.59 23.16
CA THR A 25 -19.23 -50.71 24.16
C THR A 25 -18.47 -51.58 25.15
N ASN A 26 -17.17 -51.78 24.94
CA ASN A 26 -16.25 -52.25 25.97
C ASN A 26 -14.91 -51.53 25.85
N GLY A 27 -14.53 -50.89 26.95
CA GLY A 27 -13.51 -49.86 27.03
C GLY A 27 -12.08 -50.33 26.80
N GLU A 28 -11.41 -49.63 25.91
CA GLU A 28 -9.97 -49.39 25.97
C GLU A 28 -9.79 -47.88 25.86
N GLN A 29 -9.60 -47.24 27.02
CA GLN A 29 -9.42 -45.79 27.15
C GLN A 29 -8.02 -45.43 26.67
N ILE A 30 -7.86 -45.31 25.35
CA ILE A 30 -6.69 -44.65 24.77
C ILE A 30 -6.82 -43.18 25.17
N ALA A 31 -5.96 -42.71 26.08
CA ALA A 31 -5.81 -41.30 26.36
C ALA A 31 -5.41 -40.61 25.05
N SER A 32 -6.38 -40.03 24.35
CA SER A 32 -6.13 -39.09 23.27
C SER A 32 -5.36 -37.93 23.88
N VAL A 33 -4.06 -37.87 23.60
CA VAL A 33 -3.26 -36.67 23.83
C VAL A 33 -3.99 -35.55 23.11
N ASP A 34 -4.43 -34.57 23.88
CA ASP A 34 -5.24 -33.47 23.42
C ASP A 34 -4.38 -32.60 22.49
N ASP A 35 -4.40 -32.89 21.19
CA ASP A 35 -3.74 -32.15 20.10
C ASP A 35 -4.24 -30.68 19.99
N SER A 36 -5.07 -30.23 20.94
CA SER A 36 -5.62 -28.89 21.06
C SER A 36 -4.70 -27.91 21.82
N ALA A 37 -3.61 -28.37 22.44
CA ALA A 37 -2.76 -27.55 23.31
C ALA A 37 -1.51 -26.91 22.65
N SER A 38 -1.31 -27.09 21.35
CA SER A 38 -0.16 -26.52 20.61
C SER A 38 -0.57 -25.91 19.29
N GLY A 39 0.13 -24.84 18.90
CA GLY A 39 0.09 -24.27 17.56
C GLY A 39 1.47 -24.37 16.90
N SER A 40 1.62 -23.76 15.73
CA SER A 40 2.90 -23.72 15.02
C SER A 40 3.34 -22.30 14.72
N LEU A 41 4.65 -22.08 14.64
CA LEU A 41 5.29 -20.84 14.23
C LEU A 41 6.00 -21.12 12.91
N SER A 42 5.67 -20.36 11.88
CA SER A 42 6.37 -20.44 10.59
C SER A 42 7.31 -19.26 10.43
N ILE A 43 8.59 -19.55 10.13
CA ILE A 43 9.65 -18.57 9.95
C ILE A 43 10.11 -18.65 8.49
N PRO A 44 9.76 -17.68 7.65
CA PRO A 44 10.18 -17.67 6.26
C PRO A 44 11.64 -17.24 6.11
N LEU A 45 12.37 -17.90 5.21
CA LEU A 45 13.82 -17.74 5.05
C LEU A 45 14.26 -17.47 3.60
N THR A 46 13.35 -17.53 2.63
CA THR A 46 13.64 -17.27 1.20
C THR A 46 12.55 -16.42 0.54
N THR A 47 12.88 -15.55 -0.43
CA THR A 47 11.92 -14.73 -1.22
C THR A 47 12.34 -14.50 -2.64
N SER A 48 11.37 -14.05 -3.45
CA SER A 48 11.62 -13.15 -4.57
C SER A 48 11.21 -11.70 -4.24
N SER A 49 12.07 -10.71 -4.53
CA SER A 49 11.79 -9.27 -4.43
C SER A 49 12.40 -8.55 -5.64
N GLY A 50 11.60 -7.78 -6.38
CA GLY A 50 12.01 -7.23 -7.68
C GLY A 50 12.51 -8.33 -8.61
N ASP A 51 13.68 -8.14 -9.22
CA ASP A 51 14.32 -9.13 -10.10
C ASP A 51 15.22 -10.14 -9.35
N GLY A 52 15.22 -10.12 -8.02
CA GLY A 52 16.12 -10.93 -7.19
C GLY A 52 15.41 -12.03 -6.41
N PHE A 53 16.05 -13.19 -6.31
CA PHE A 53 15.72 -14.19 -5.28
C PHE A 53 16.71 -14.04 -4.13
N TYR A 54 16.25 -14.09 -2.89
CA TYR A 54 17.09 -13.92 -1.70
C TYR A 54 16.86 -15.03 -0.69
N ARG A 55 17.87 -15.33 0.12
CA ARG A 55 17.77 -16.22 1.30
C ARG A 55 18.46 -15.63 2.53
N LEU A 56 17.97 -15.98 3.73
CA LEU A 56 18.61 -15.64 4.99
C LEU A 56 19.52 -16.79 5.42
N ASN A 57 20.82 -16.58 5.34
CA ASN A 57 21.83 -17.57 5.73
C ASN A 57 22.36 -17.28 7.14
N LEU A 58 22.86 -18.32 7.81
CA LEU A 58 23.44 -18.25 9.17
C LEU A 58 22.50 -17.65 10.23
N ALA A 59 21.18 -17.70 9.99
CA ALA A 59 20.19 -17.18 10.93
C ALA A 59 20.13 -18.03 12.21
N THR A 60 20.13 -17.37 13.36
CA THR A 60 19.79 -17.98 14.65
C THR A 60 18.64 -17.20 15.25
N PHE A 61 17.57 -17.90 15.62
CA PHE A 61 16.42 -17.29 16.28
C PHE A 61 16.33 -17.77 17.73
N THR A 62 16.06 -16.85 18.65
CA THR A 62 15.79 -17.15 20.06
C THR A 62 14.34 -16.82 20.37
N ILE A 63 13.52 -17.83 20.67
CA ILE A 63 12.12 -17.69 21.04
C ILE A 63 12.00 -17.76 22.56
N THR A 64 11.32 -16.78 23.15
CA THR A 64 11.04 -16.67 24.58
C THR A 64 9.55 -16.51 24.80
N GLY A 65 9.04 -17.00 25.92
CA GLY A 65 7.63 -16.85 26.29
C GLY A 65 7.32 -17.54 27.62
N PRO A 66 6.27 -17.12 28.34
CA PRO A 66 5.90 -17.73 29.62
C PRO A 66 5.66 -19.24 29.51
N ALA A 67 5.06 -19.68 28.39
CA ALA A 67 4.75 -21.09 28.15
C ALA A 67 5.98 -21.98 27.92
N LEU A 68 7.19 -21.41 27.74
CA LEU A 68 8.45 -22.16 27.69
C LEU A 68 9.09 -22.39 29.07
N ALA A 69 8.38 -22.05 30.16
CA ALA A 69 8.85 -22.25 31.54
C ALA A 69 10.27 -21.69 31.79
N GLY A 70 10.57 -20.51 31.24
CA GLY A 70 11.86 -19.83 31.40
C GLY A 70 13.02 -20.45 30.62
N LYS A 71 12.78 -21.42 29.73
CA LYS A 71 13.81 -22.01 28.86
C LYS A 71 13.65 -21.49 27.43
N PRO A 72 14.46 -20.51 26.97
CA PRO A 72 14.40 -20.05 25.60
C PRO A 72 14.62 -21.19 24.61
N ARG A 73 13.87 -21.16 23.50
CA ARG A 73 14.04 -22.09 22.39
C ARG A 73 14.92 -21.47 21.32
N VAL A 74 16.05 -22.11 21.03
CA VAL A 74 17.01 -21.65 20.01
C VAL A 74 16.82 -22.45 18.73
N VAL A 75 16.65 -21.75 17.61
CA VAL A 75 16.36 -22.30 16.29
C VAL A 75 17.46 -21.90 15.32
N LYS A 76 18.02 -22.87 14.59
CA LYS A 76 19.08 -22.67 13.59
C LYS A 76 18.69 -23.36 12.28
N PRO A 77 17.92 -22.69 11.41
CA PRO A 77 17.47 -23.29 10.17
C PRO A 77 18.64 -23.60 9.23
N LEU A 78 18.45 -24.58 8.33
CA LEU A 78 19.41 -24.85 7.27
C LEU A 78 19.30 -23.78 6.18
N ALA A 79 20.43 -23.39 5.58
CA ALA A 79 20.53 -22.28 4.62
C ALA A 79 19.56 -22.37 3.42
N ASP A 80 19.22 -23.59 2.99
CA ASP A 80 18.35 -23.84 1.83
C ASP A 80 16.89 -24.15 2.20
N THR A 81 16.52 -23.99 3.47
CA THR A 81 15.14 -24.22 3.93
C THR A 81 14.29 -23.00 3.56
N PRO A 82 13.22 -23.13 2.74
CA PRO A 82 12.40 -21.98 2.37
C PRO A 82 11.62 -21.38 3.54
N VAL A 83 11.08 -22.26 4.40
CA VAL A 83 10.29 -21.94 5.60
C VAL A 83 10.66 -22.93 6.68
N HIS A 84 10.99 -22.43 7.87
CA HIS A 84 11.25 -23.24 9.05
C HIS A 84 10.03 -23.22 9.97
N THR A 85 9.54 -24.38 10.41
CA THR A 85 8.35 -24.48 11.26
C THR A 85 8.70 -25.00 12.64
N GLU A 86 8.17 -24.35 13.67
CA GLU A 86 8.33 -24.72 15.08
C GLU A 86 6.98 -24.96 15.74
N VAL A 87 6.80 -26.10 16.41
CA VAL A 87 5.58 -26.37 17.21
C VAL A 87 5.74 -25.77 18.60
N LEU A 88 4.83 -24.88 19.00
CA LEU A 88 4.88 -24.18 20.29
C LEU A 88 3.57 -24.39 21.07
N PRO A 89 3.62 -24.47 22.40
CA PRO A 89 2.41 -24.41 23.21
C PRO A 89 1.60 -23.12 22.94
N LEU A 90 0.32 -23.13 23.26
CA LEU A 90 -0.46 -21.89 23.18
C LEU A 90 0.06 -20.82 24.15
N GLY A 91 0.10 -19.57 23.72
CA GLY A 91 0.53 -18.44 24.56
C GLY A 91 1.20 -17.31 23.80
N THR A 92 1.67 -16.32 24.55
CA THR A 92 2.39 -15.15 24.03
C THR A 92 3.90 -15.38 24.04
N TYR A 93 4.57 -14.90 23.00
CA TYR A 93 5.99 -15.13 22.77
C TYR A 93 6.67 -13.88 22.21
N SER A 94 7.99 -13.89 22.28
CA SER A 94 8.87 -13.00 21.54
C SER A 94 9.97 -13.78 20.86
N ILE A 95 10.27 -13.45 19.60
CA ILE A 95 11.34 -14.03 18.80
C ILE A 95 12.38 -12.98 18.46
N GLN A 96 13.64 -13.30 18.72
CA GLN A 96 14.79 -12.47 18.42
C GLN A 96 15.60 -13.10 17.29
N LEU A 97 15.92 -12.34 16.25
CA LEU A 97 16.93 -12.72 15.25
C LEU A 97 18.31 -12.30 15.76
N GLU A 98 19.15 -13.27 16.09
CA GLU A 98 20.47 -13.02 16.69
C GLU A 98 21.47 -12.45 15.69
N LYS A 99 22.50 -11.76 16.19
CA LYS A 99 23.61 -11.26 15.36
C LYS A 99 24.31 -12.40 14.63
N GLY A 100 24.77 -12.14 13.40
CA GLY A 100 25.52 -13.10 12.58
C GLY A 100 24.77 -13.64 11.36
N TRP A 101 23.51 -13.25 11.17
CA TRP A 101 22.77 -13.53 9.94
C TRP A 101 23.41 -12.84 8.73
N VAL A 102 23.24 -13.44 7.55
CA VAL A 102 23.69 -12.91 6.26
C VAL A 102 22.54 -12.97 5.27
N LEU A 103 22.19 -11.82 4.69
CA LEU A 103 21.27 -11.78 3.56
C LEU A 103 22.05 -12.12 2.28
N GLU A 104 21.58 -13.11 1.53
CA GLU A 104 22.20 -13.51 0.27
C GLU A 104 21.23 -13.33 -0.90
N LYS A 105 21.73 -12.89 -2.05
CA LYS A 105 20.99 -12.77 -3.32
C LYS A 105 21.47 -13.85 -4.29
N ARG A 106 20.52 -14.48 -4.99
CA ARG A 106 20.81 -15.43 -6.05
C ARG A 106 21.37 -14.71 -7.28
N GLY A 107 22.50 -15.18 -7.78
CA GLY A 107 23.14 -14.72 -9.01
C GLY A 107 22.30 -15.03 -10.25
N THR A 108 22.70 -14.45 -11.38
CA THR A 108 22.05 -14.63 -12.69
C THR A 108 22.20 -16.04 -13.25
N ASP A 109 23.15 -16.82 -12.75
CA ASP A 109 23.32 -18.24 -13.07
C ASP A 109 22.26 -19.15 -12.41
N GLY A 110 21.42 -18.58 -11.52
CA GLY A 110 20.40 -19.29 -10.77
C GLY A 110 20.92 -20.26 -9.72
N LYS A 111 22.25 -20.30 -9.46
CA LYS A 111 22.90 -21.28 -8.58
C LYS A 111 23.77 -20.65 -7.50
N THR A 112 24.48 -19.57 -7.81
CA THR A 112 25.34 -18.91 -6.84
C THR A 112 24.53 -17.96 -5.96
N PHE A 113 24.90 -17.88 -4.70
CA PHE A 113 24.36 -16.92 -3.75
C PHE A 113 25.49 -16.03 -3.28
N THR A 114 25.28 -14.73 -3.32
CA THR A 114 26.26 -13.73 -2.88
C THR A 114 25.69 -12.92 -1.74
N ALA A 115 26.50 -12.68 -0.71
CA ALA A 115 26.11 -11.83 0.41
C ALA A 115 25.81 -10.41 -0.10
N VAL A 116 24.70 -9.83 0.37
CA VAL A 116 24.33 -8.44 0.11
C VAL A 116 24.30 -7.66 1.41
N SER A 117 24.78 -6.41 1.37
CA SER A 117 24.72 -5.52 2.53
C SER A 117 23.25 -5.21 2.84
N ALA A 118 22.85 -5.43 4.08
CA ALA A 118 21.47 -5.29 4.50
C ALA A 118 21.35 -4.80 5.95
N GLN A 119 20.28 -4.07 6.24
CA GLN A 119 19.92 -3.62 7.57
C GLN A 119 18.55 -4.17 7.97
N LEU A 120 18.46 -4.77 9.16
CA LEU A 120 17.18 -5.20 9.72
C LEU A 120 16.35 -3.97 10.10
N VAL A 121 15.13 -3.88 9.60
CA VAL A 121 14.20 -2.76 9.87
C VAL A 121 13.00 -3.13 10.72
N THR A 122 12.70 -4.42 10.88
CA THR A 122 11.70 -4.85 11.86
C THR A 122 12.21 -4.68 13.28
N SER A 123 11.30 -4.39 14.21
CA SER A 123 11.60 -4.47 15.65
C SER A 123 12.15 -5.85 16.01
N ASN A 124 13.24 -5.87 16.77
CA ASN A 124 13.92 -7.10 17.17
C ASN A 124 14.37 -6.94 18.63
N PRO A 125 13.72 -7.61 19.59
CA PRO A 125 12.78 -8.74 19.41
C PRO A 125 11.40 -8.38 18.83
N LEU A 126 10.76 -9.35 18.16
CA LEU A 126 9.39 -9.29 17.64
C LEU A 126 8.44 -10.08 18.55
N SER A 127 7.28 -9.53 18.90
CA SER A 127 6.26 -10.23 19.71
C SER A 127 5.20 -10.90 18.83
N PHE A 128 4.72 -12.08 19.24
CA PHE A 128 3.65 -12.83 18.56
C PHE A 128 2.86 -13.70 19.55
N GLU A 129 1.71 -14.23 19.14
CA GLU A 129 0.85 -15.09 19.97
C GLU A 129 0.45 -16.35 19.20
N VAL A 130 0.56 -17.51 19.86
CA VAL A 130 0.15 -18.82 19.33
C VAL A 130 -1.21 -19.18 19.94
N THR A 131 -2.24 -19.27 19.08
CA THR A 131 -3.62 -19.59 19.52
C THR A 131 -4.12 -20.86 18.83
N GLY A 132 -4.67 -21.84 19.55
CA GLY A 132 -5.20 -23.10 19.00
C GLY A 132 -4.42 -23.71 17.82
N LYS A 133 -5.14 -24.30 16.84
CA LYS A 133 -4.58 -24.84 15.58
C LYS A 133 -4.08 -23.75 14.60
N THR A 134 -3.85 -22.52 15.05
CA THR A 134 -3.36 -21.45 14.17
C THR A 134 -1.85 -21.45 14.10
N VAL A 135 -1.35 -20.95 12.97
CA VAL A 135 0.06 -20.64 12.78
C VAL A 135 0.25 -19.20 13.26
N ALA A 136 1.16 -18.98 14.20
CA ALA A 136 1.59 -17.63 14.57
C ALA A 136 2.76 -17.23 13.66
N ASP A 137 2.74 -16.00 13.14
CA ASP A 137 3.73 -15.56 12.17
C ASP A 137 4.72 -14.55 12.77
N ALA A 138 5.99 -14.75 12.45
CA ALA A 138 7.07 -13.82 12.78
C ALA A 138 7.76 -13.34 11.51
N PHE A 139 7.83 -12.02 11.30
CA PHE A 139 8.43 -11.43 10.10
C PHE A 139 9.69 -10.62 10.43
N PHE A 140 10.72 -10.73 9.59
CA PHE A 140 11.92 -9.91 9.65
C PHE A 140 12.14 -9.24 8.28
N GLY A 141 12.09 -7.91 8.24
CA GLY A 141 12.27 -7.10 7.03
C GLY A 141 13.68 -6.51 6.96
N PHE A 142 14.23 -6.45 5.75
CA PHE A 142 15.59 -5.95 5.51
C PHE A 142 15.61 -4.90 4.39
N VAL A 143 16.42 -3.85 4.58
CA VAL A 143 16.73 -2.84 3.55
C VAL A 143 18.12 -3.12 2.99
N THR A 144 18.28 -3.13 1.66
CA THR A 144 19.60 -3.28 1.00
C THR A 144 19.98 -2.03 0.21
N THR A 145 21.24 -1.92 -0.19
CA THR A 145 21.71 -0.81 -1.04
C THR A 145 21.04 -0.77 -2.42
N SER A 146 20.51 -1.91 -2.89
CA SER A 146 19.81 -2.06 -4.17
C SER A 146 18.28 -1.99 -4.05
N GLY A 147 17.75 -1.64 -2.88
CA GLY A 147 16.32 -1.68 -2.56
C GLY A 147 15.98 -2.74 -1.51
N ASP A 148 14.71 -2.93 -1.21
CA ASP A 148 14.30 -3.72 -0.04
C ASP A 148 14.14 -5.21 -0.38
N VAL A 149 14.42 -6.07 0.60
CA VAL A 149 14.42 -7.53 0.46
C VAL A 149 13.76 -8.16 1.67
N ALA A 150 12.76 -9.00 1.46
CA ALA A 150 12.00 -9.62 2.55
C ALA A 150 11.42 -10.98 2.12
N PHE A 151 11.38 -12.00 3.00
CA PHE A 151 11.27 -13.47 2.75
C PHE A 151 9.87 -14.12 2.80
N GLY A 152 9.51 -14.86 1.73
CA GLY A 152 8.29 -15.54 1.22
C GLY A 152 7.48 -16.51 2.09
N SER A 153 6.25 -16.82 1.65
CA SER A 153 5.12 -17.40 2.40
C SER A 153 5.17 -18.90 2.76
N GLY A 154 4.92 -19.21 4.03
CA GLY A 154 4.44 -20.49 4.56
C GLY A 154 2.91 -20.48 4.71
N SER A 155 2.31 -21.65 4.95
CA SER A 155 0.88 -21.90 4.77
C SER A 155 -0.04 -21.02 5.64
N VAL A 156 -0.54 -19.98 4.96
CA VAL A 156 -1.71 -19.11 5.19
C VAL A 156 -1.43 -17.76 5.86
N ASP A 157 -1.37 -16.75 4.98
CA ASP A 157 -1.37 -15.29 5.13
C ASP A 157 -0.11 -14.59 5.69
N ILE A 158 1.06 -15.05 5.25
CA ILE A 158 2.31 -14.30 5.39
C ILE A 158 2.25 -13.00 4.56
N ARG A 159 2.19 -11.85 5.24
CA ARG A 159 2.51 -10.55 4.63
C ARG A 159 3.97 -10.21 4.87
N ILE A 160 4.73 -10.31 3.81
CA ILE A 160 6.10 -9.83 3.69
C ILE A 160 6.04 -8.50 2.99
N GLY A 161 6.26 -7.43 3.73
CA GLY A 161 6.44 -6.11 3.15
C GLY A 161 7.85 -5.99 2.59
N VAL A 162 8.07 -6.38 1.34
CA VAL A 162 8.99 -5.58 0.51
C VAL A 162 8.29 -4.25 0.37
N GLN A 163 8.91 -3.19 0.86
CA GLN A 163 8.32 -1.88 0.76
C GLN A 163 8.57 -1.34 -0.65
N ASP A 164 7.83 -1.89 -1.63
CA ASP A 164 7.78 -1.28 -2.95
C ASP A 164 7.02 0.04 -2.85
N CYS A 165 7.77 1.07 -2.50
CA CYS A 165 7.21 2.39 -2.37
C CYS A 165 6.78 2.97 -3.72
N LYS A 166 7.01 2.29 -4.87
CA LYS A 166 6.52 2.75 -6.18
C LYS A 166 5.01 2.91 -6.21
N ALA A 167 4.29 2.09 -5.44
CA ALA A 167 2.84 2.25 -5.27
C ALA A 167 2.46 3.65 -4.71
N TYR A 168 3.40 4.33 -4.05
CA TYR A 168 3.25 5.68 -3.51
C TYR A 168 3.83 6.81 -4.37
N ASP A 169 4.51 6.50 -5.49
CA ASP A 169 5.03 7.51 -6.44
C ASP A 169 3.88 8.42 -6.89
N SER A 170 2.71 7.83 -7.00
CA SER A 170 1.47 8.50 -7.38
C SER A 170 1.05 9.60 -6.40
N TYR A 171 1.09 9.31 -5.11
CA TYR A 171 0.79 10.28 -4.06
C TYR A 171 1.88 11.34 -3.96
N THR A 172 3.15 10.98 -4.11
CA THR A 172 4.24 11.97 -4.08
C THR A 172 4.22 12.90 -5.29
N ALA A 173 3.86 12.41 -6.48
CA ALA A 173 3.73 13.24 -7.67
C ALA A 173 2.61 14.28 -7.53
N ALA A 174 1.45 13.87 -7.01
CA ALA A 174 0.37 14.80 -6.69
C ALA A 174 0.75 15.80 -5.59
N LEU A 175 1.49 15.36 -4.57
CA LEU A 175 2.01 16.24 -3.53
C LEU A 175 2.93 17.32 -4.14
N ALA A 176 3.80 16.95 -5.08
CA ALA A 176 4.68 17.91 -5.76
C ALA A 176 3.90 18.93 -6.58
N GLU A 177 2.88 18.49 -7.33
CA GLU A 177 2.04 19.40 -8.10
C GLU A 177 1.32 20.41 -7.20
N LEU A 178 0.67 19.93 -6.13
CA LEU A 178 0.01 20.80 -5.15
C LEU A 178 1.02 21.75 -4.48
N THR A 179 2.26 21.30 -4.28
CA THR A 179 3.34 22.15 -3.76
C THR A 179 3.69 23.27 -4.74
N ALA A 180 3.83 22.94 -6.03
CA ALA A 180 4.10 23.91 -7.08
C ALA A 180 2.95 24.94 -7.18
N GLU A 181 1.70 24.48 -7.13
CA GLU A 181 0.51 25.34 -7.11
C GLU A 181 0.52 26.25 -5.88
N CYS A 182 0.76 25.69 -4.70
CA CYS A 182 0.72 26.40 -3.41
C CYS A 182 1.84 27.45 -3.26
N GLN A 183 3.08 27.04 -3.50
CA GLN A 183 4.30 27.80 -3.19
C GLN A 183 4.95 28.44 -4.42
N GLY A 184 4.57 28.05 -5.64
CA GLY A 184 5.23 28.47 -6.87
C GLY A 184 6.61 27.82 -7.06
N THR A 185 6.94 26.82 -6.24
CA THR A 185 8.19 26.06 -6.30
C THR A 185 7.98 24.65 -5.78
N VAL A 186 8.86 23.73 -6.17
CA VAL A 186 8.95 22.38 -5.60
C VAL A 186 10.33 22.29 -4.95
N ASP A 187 10.37 22.08 -3.64
CA ASP A 187 11.60 22.08 -2.86
C ASP A 187 11.47 21.08 -1.70
N PRO A 188 12.44 20.16 -1.50
CA PRO A 188 12.36 19.17 -0.43
C PRO A 188 12.37 19.81 0.97
N ARG A 189 12.80 21.05 1.12
CA ARG A 189 12.80 21.75 2.41
C ARG A 189 11.42 22.28 2.82
N LEU A 190 10.44 22.25 1.91
CA LEU A 190 9.06 22.62 2.20
C LEU A 190 8.31 21.57 3.01
N TYR A 191 8.95 20.46 3.34
CA TYR A 191 8.39 19.42 4.18
C TYR A 191 9.39 19.00 5.25
N SER A 192 8.88 18.43 6.33
CA SER A 192 9.69 17.87 7.41
C SER A 192 9.07 16.59 7.92
N VAL A 193 9.92 15.66 8.34
CA VAL A 193 9.47 14.46 9.04
C VAL A 193 9.35 14.81 10.53
N SER A 194 8.12 14.73 11.04
CA SER A 194 7.81 14.95 12.45
C SER A 194 8.46 13.90 13.34
N LYS A 195 8.47 14.14 14.66
CA LYS A 195 8.98 13.17 15.66
C LYS A 195 8.25 11.82 15.58
N ASP A 196 6.99 11.84 15.20
CA ASP A 196 6.18 10.63 15.01
C ASP A 196 6.41 9.99 13.64
N GLY A 197 7.43 10.41 12.89
CA GLY A 197 7.80 9.87 11.58
C GLY A 197 6.81 10.17 10.46
N LEU A 198 5.92 11.15 10.62
CA LEU A 198 4.99 11.60 9.58
C LEU A 198 5.59 12.76 8.80
N LEU A 199 5.51 12.68 7.47
CA LEU A 199 5.81 13.81 6.59
C LEU A 199 4.75 14.90 6.76
N THR A 200 5.18 16.12 7.00
CA THR A 200 4.33 17.30 7.24
C THR A 200 4.82 18.50 6.45
N PRO A 201 3.94 19.41 5.99
CA PRO A 201 4.38 20.65 5.35
C PRO A 201 5.11 21.54 6.36
N ALA A 202 6.22 22.14 5.96
CA ALA A 202 6.97 23.13 6.75
C ALA A 202 6.41 24.57 6.55
N PHE A 203 5.19 24.69 6.03
CA PHE A 203 4.49 25.94 5.75
C PHE A 203 3.03 25.85 6.18
N ASP A 204 2.44 27.01 6.51
CA ASP A 204 1.09 27.13 7.07
C ASP A 204 0.11 27.90 6.16
N LYS A 205 0.59 28.40 5.02
CA LYS A 205 -0.19 29.12 4.01
C LYS A 205 0.32 28.85 2.59
N CYS A 206 -0.56 29.00 1.61
CA CYS A 206 -0.22 28.99 0.19
C CYS A 206 -0.21 30.42 -0.36
N PRO A 207 0.96 31.03 -0.64
CA PRO A 207 1.04 32.37 -1.20
C PRO A 207 0.24 32.55 -2.51
N ASN A 208 0.14 31.49 -3.31
CA ASN A 208 -0.56 31.51 -4.60
C ASN A 208 -2.04 31.06 -4.52
N ASP A 209 -2.52 30.67 -3.33
CA ASP A 209 -3.92 30.28 -3.11
C ASP A 209 -4.47 30.96 -1.86
N SER A 210 -5.18 32.07 -2.07
CA SER A 210 -5.84 32.83 -1.01
C SER A 210 -7.02 32.10 -0.37
N THR A 211 -7.54 31.03 -1.01
CA THR A 211 -8.70 30.29 -0.50
C THR A 211 -8.31 29.25 0.56
N GLY A 212 -7.02 28.90 0.67
CA GLY A 212 -6.51 27.84 1.55
C GLY A 212 -6.90 26.43 1.10
N THR A 213 -7.52 26.28 -0.07
CA THR A 213 -7.98 25.00 -0.62
C THR A 213 -6.82 24.09 -0.97
N VAL A 214 -5.75 24.61 -1.55
CA VAL A 214 -4.57 23.83 -1.96
C VAL A 214 -3.83 23.29 -0.72
N LEU A 215 -3.64 24.11 0.32
CA LEU A 215 -3.03 23.65 1.57
C LEU A 215 -3.86 22.55 2.23
N ARG A 216 -5.19 22.67 2.21
CA ARG A 216 -6.10 21.62 2.70
C ARG A 216 -5.89 20.32 1.92
N LYS A 217 -5.81 20.37 0.58
CA LYS A 217 -5.54 19.19 -0.25
C LYS A 217 -4.19 18.54 0.06
N ILE A 218 -3.14 19.34 0.27
CA ILE A 218 -1.81 18.85 0.68
C ILE A 218 -1.91 18.08 2.00
N ARG A 219 -2.57 18.65 3.01
CA ARG A 219 -2.74 18.01 4.32
C ARG A 219 -3.58 16.74 4.24
N GLN A 220 -4.66 16.76 3.46
CA GLN A 220 -5.50 15.59 3.20
C GLN A 220 -4.69 14.46 2.54
N LEU A 221 -3.89 14.77 1.53
CA LEU A 221 -3.02 13.80 0.87
C LEU A 221 -1.97 13.22 1.82
N LEU A 222 -1.39 14.04 2.71
CA LEU A 222 -0.43 13.56 3.71
C LEU A 222 -1.09 12.71 4.81
N SER A 223 -2.40 12.85 5.05
CA SER A 223 -3.13 12.03 6.02
C SER A 223 -3.13 10.54 5.67
N ILE A 224 -2.87 10.18 4.41
CA ILE A 224 -2.82 8.77 3.98
C ILE A 224 -1.75 7.97 4.73
N GLN A 225 -0.72 8.64 5.26
CA GLN A 225 0.31 8.05 6.12
C GLN A 225 -0.27 7.39 7.38
N GLN A 226 -1.45 7.81 7.82
CA GLN A 226 -2.14 7.31 9.01
C GLN A 226 -3.05 6.11 8.69
N ARG A 227 -3.20 5.72 7.42
CA ARG A 227 -4.14 4.68 6.97
C ARG A 227 -3.49 3.31 6.89
N THR A 228 -2.91 2.86 8.00
CA THR A 228 -2.00 1.69 8.00
C THR A 228 -2.65 0.37 7.59
N ALA A 229 -3.96 0.20 7.72
CA ALA A 229 -4.59 -1.06 7.32
C ALA A 229 -4.83 -1.13 5.80
N ARG A 230 -5.06 0.01 5.14
CA ARG A 230 -5.33 0.11 3.68
C ARG A 230 -4.12 0.48 2.85
N LEU A 231 -3.26 1.32 3.42
CA LEU A 231 -1.99 1.77 2.85
C LEU A 231 -0.88 1.37 3.82
N PRO A 232 -0.60 0.06 3.92
CA PRO A 232 0.46 -0.42 4.78
C PRO A 232 1.76 0.24 4.36
N PHE A 233 2.50 0.73 5.35
CA PHE A 233 3.79 1.38 5.17
C PHE A 233 3.77 2.78 4.49
N ALA A 234 2.61 3.42 4.33
CA ALA A 234 2.53 4.77 3.75
C ALA A 234 3.43 5.78 4.47
N LYS A 235 3.40 5.77 5.80
CA LYS A 235 4.28 6.59 6.65
C LYS A 235 5.75 6.37 6.32
N GLN A 236 6.22 5.13 6.35
CA GLN A 236 7.61 4.78 6.07
C GLN A 236 8.01 5.12 4.63
N CYS A 237 7.12 4.91 3.65
CA CYS A 237 7.39 5.18 2.25
C CYS A 237 7.53 6.68 1.99
N LEU A 238 6.55 7.46 2.47
CA LEU A 238 6.52 8.89 2.21
C LEU A 238 7.62 9.61 3.00
N ALA A 239 7.70 9.39 4.32
CA ALA A 239 8.69 10.05 5.17
C ALA A 239 10.12 9.57 4.88
N GLY A 240 10.35 8.25 4.78
CA GLY A 240 11.68 7.70 4.59
C GLY A 240 12.31 8.09 3.25
N ARG A 241 11.52 8.16 2.17
CA ARG A 241 12.00 8.67 0.89
C ARG A 241 12.33 10.15 0.95
N PHE A 242 11.56 10.92 1.70
CA PHE A 242 11.79 12.34 1.88
C PHE A 242 13.11 12.62 2.57
N ASP A 243 13.44 11.89 3.64
CA ASP A 243 14.71 12.03 4.36
C ASP A 243 15.91 11.76 3.44
N VAL A 244 15.85 10.67 2.65
CA VAL A 244 16.91 10.32 1.69
C VAL A 244 17.04 11.40 0.62
N ALA A 245 15.93 11.93 0.11
CA ALA A 245 15.96 12.97 -0.91
C ALA A 245 16.46 14.31 -0.35
N GLN A 246 16.10 14.69 0.87
CA GLN A 246 16.63 15.88 1.54
C GLN A 246 18.14 15.80 1.72
N ALA A 247 18.67 14.64 2.14
CA ALA A 247 20.11 14.44 2.24
C ALA A 247 20.82 14.59 0.88
N LYS A 248 20.25 14.01 -0.19
CA LYS A 248 20.78 14.17 -1.56
C LYS A 248 20.70 15.62 -2.05
N PHE A 249 19.59 16.30 -1.77
CA PHE A 249 19.41 17.72 -2.09
C PHE A 249 20.46 18.57 -1.38
N ALA A 250 20.68 18.38 -0.08
CA ALA A 250 21.71 19.09 0.68
C ALA A 250 23.12 18.87 0.10
N ALA A 251 23.42 17.66 -0.38
CA ALA A 251 24.70 17.34 -1.01
C ALA A 251 24.87 17.91 -2.43
N SER A 252 23.80 18.34 -3.09
CA SER A 252 23.82 18.84 -4.48
C SER A 252 24.44 20.23 -4.64
N GLY A 253 24.54 21.00 -3.57
CA GLY A 253 24.98 22.40 -3.61
C GLY A 253 23.93 23.40 -4.10
N VAL A 254 22.73 22.95 -4.51
CA VAL A 254 21.59 23.82 -4.82
C VAL A 254 21.09 24.48 -3.54
N LYS A 255 21.08 25.82 -3.46
CA LYS A 255 20.57 26.54 -2.27
C LYS A 255 19.16 27.06 -2.44
N SER A 256 18.67 27.17 -3.67
CA SER A 256 17.33 27.64 -4.00
C SER A 256 16.74 26.86 -5.18
N CYS A 257 15.50 26.42 -5.03
CA CYS A 257 14.73 25.85 -6.12
C CYS A 257 14.07 26.96 -6.96
N GLY A 258 13.95 26.69 -8.25
CA GLY A 258 13.38 27.61 -9.23
C GLY A 258 11.91 27.92 -9.00
N VAL A 259 11.40 28.92 -9.73
CA VAL A 259 9.96 29.17 -9.83
C VAL A 259 9.37 28.22 -10.86
N TRP A 260 8.28 27.56 -10.49
CA TRP A 260 7.53 26.63 -11.34
C TRP A 260 6.26 27.33 -11.83
N LYS A 261 6.11 27.43 -13.15
CA LYS A 261 4.91 27.97 -13.79
C LYS A 261 4.30 26.93 -14.71
N LYS A 262 3.07 26.50 -14.44
CA LYS A 262 2.33 25.59 -15.32
C LYS A 262 2.14 26.27 -16.68
N ALA A 263 2.74 25.72 -17.72
CA ALA A 263 2.75 26.27 -19.06
C ALA A 263 1.54 25.79 -19.86
N ARG A 264 1.32 24.47 -19.89
CA ARG A 264 0.16 23.84 -20.54
C ARG A 264 -0.12 22.44 -19.98
N ILE A 265 -1.35 21.99 -20.17
CA ILE A 265 -1.78 20.62 -19.89
C ILE A 265 -1.71 19.82 -21.20
N VAL A 266 -1.27 18.57 -21.11
CA VAL A 266 -1.24 17.58 -22.19
C VAL A 266 -2.35 16.57 -21.89
N ASN A 267 -3.14 16.24 -22.90
CA ASN A 267 -4.31 15.35 -22.76
C ASN A 267 -5.28 15.86 -21.68
N GLU A 268 -5.64 17.15 -21.73
CA GLU A 268 -6.66 17.71 -20.83
C GLU A 268 -7.92 16.85 -20.86
N ILE A 269 -8.43 16.50 -19.68
CA ILE A 269 -9.59 15.62 -19.56
C ILE A 269 -10.87 16.42 -19.83
N THR A 270 -11.26 16.49 -21.09
CA THR A 270 -12.46 17.22 -21.53
C THR A 270 -13.74 16.37 -21.44
N ALA A 271 -14.91 17.00 -21.63
CA ALA A 271 -16.19 16.29 -21.68
C ALA A 271 -16.24 15.26 -22.81
N GLU A 272 -15.56 15.51 -23.94
CA GLU A 272 -15.45 14.61 -25.09
C GLU A 272 -14.57 13.40 -24.76
N VAL A 273 -13.45 13.60 -24.04
CA VAL A 273 -12.61 12.50 -23.55
C VAL A 273 -13.41 11.60 -22.63
N LEU A 274 -14.14 12.19 -21.68
CA LEU A 274 -15.01 11.44 -20.76
C LEU A 274 -16.11 10.67 -21.50
N ALA A 275 -16.75 11.28 -22.50
CA ALA A 275 -17.76 10.61 -23.31
C ALA A 275 -17.20 9.39 -24.07
N LYS A 276 -15.97 9.48 -24.59
CA LYS A 276 -15.29 8.33 -25.23
C LYS A 276 -15.01 7.21 -24.24
N VAL A 277 -14.46 7.55 -23.07
CA VAL A 277 -14.21 6.58 -22.00
C VAL A 277 -15.51 5.90 -21.59
N GLU A 278 -16.56 6.66 -21.29
CA GLU A 278 -17.87 6.13 -20.90
C GLU A 278 -18.46 5.18 -21.96
N ALA A 279 -18.26 5.45 -23.24
CA ALA A 279 -18.77 4.61 -24.33
C ALA A 279 -18.05 3.24 -24.44
N GLU A 280 -16.79 3.17 -24.01
CA GLU A 280 -15.97 1.95 -24.08
C GLU A 280 -15.89 1.19 -22.75
N LEU A 281 -16.34 1.80 -21.63
CA LEU A 281 -16.44 1.10 -20.36
C LEU A 281 -17.44 -0.07 -20.46
N PRO A 282 -17.10 -1.26 -19.94
CA PRO A 282 -17.99 -2.40 -19.99
C PRO A 282 -19.19 -2.18 -19.06
N ARG A 283 -20.37 -2.66 -19.48
CA ARG A 283 -21.55 -2.69 -18.61
C ARG A 283 -21.38 -3.79 -17.56
N LEU A 284 -21.64 -3.46 -16.30
CA LEU A 284 -21.51 -4.41 -15.20
C LEU A 284 -22.75 -5.34 -15.09
N PRO A 285 -22.56 -6.59 -14.64
CA PRO A 285 -21.28 -7.20 -14.25
C PRO A 285 -20.42 -7.52 -15.49
N ALA A 286 -19.15 -7.14 -15.44
CA ALA A 286 -18.17 -7.44 -16.48
C ALA A 286 -17.07 -8.32 -15.88
N GLN A 287 -16.50 -9.20 -16.70
CA GLN A 287 -15.36 -10.00 -16.27
C GLN A 287 -14.15 -9.10 -16.11
N ASP A 288 -13.53 -9.13 -14.93
CA ASP A 288 -12.23 -8.51 -14.71
C ASP A 288 -11.14 -9.34 -15.38
N THR A 289 -10.38 -8.71 -16.26
CA THR A 289 -9.26 -9.34 -16.96
C THR A 289 -7.92 -9.06 -16.29
N GLY A 290 -7.90 -8.24 -15.23
CA GLY A 290 -6.69 -7.75 -14.57
C GLY A 290 -5.83 -6.83 -15.45
N ARG A 291 -6.35 -6.41 -16.62
CA ARG A 291 -5.69 -5.47 -17.53
C ARG A 291 -6.48 -4.16 -17.61
N PRO A 292 -5.81 -3.00 -17.55
CA PRO A 292 -6.49 -1.73 -17.73
C PRO A 292 -7.06 -1.66 -19.16
N LEU A 293 -8.27 -1.12 -19.29
CA LEU A 293 -8.88 -0.93 -20.60
C LEU A 293 -8.05 0.12 -21.36
N PRO A 294 -7.69 -0.10 -22.64
CA PRO A 294 -6.91 0.87 -23.42
C PRO A 294 -7.50 2.29 -23.44
N VAL A 295 -8.82 2.40 -23.39
CA VAL A 295 -9.52 3.71 -23.34
C VAL A 295 -9.14 4.55 -22.12
N LEU A 296 -8.67 3.93 -21.03
CA LEU A 296 -8.27 4.63 -19.81
C LEU A 296 -6.98 5.43 -19.98
N GLU A 297 -6.16 5.12 -20.98
CA GLU A 297 -4.99 5.94 -21.35
C GLU A 297 -5.39 7.37 -21.74
N LEU A 298 -6.63 7.57 -22.22
CA LEU A 298 -7.14 8.91 -22.51
C LEU A 298 -7.34 9.77 -21.26
N LEU A 299 -7.38 9.16 -20.07
CA LEU A 299 -7.46 9.87 -18.78
C LEU A 299 -6.08 10.20 -18.22
N LYS A 300 -4.99 9.90 -18.95
CA LYS A 300 -3.64 10.25 -18.54
C LYS A 300 -3.34 11.69 -18.92
N GLU A 301 -3.60 12.59 -17.97
CA GLU A 301 -3.22 14.00 -18.07
C GLU A 301 -1.74 14.18 -17.70
N ASN A 302 -1.01 15.00 -18.46
CA ASN A 302 0.32 15.45 -18.10
C ASN A 302 0.38 16.98 -18.07
N SER A 303 1.39 17.56 -17.42
CA SER A 303 1.57 19.02 -17.40
C SER A 303 2.99 19.39 -17.78
N PHE A 304 3.12 20.41 -18.63
CA PHE A 304 4.38 21.09 -18.85
C PHE A 304 4.52 22.24 -17.85
N TYR A 305 5.67 22.34 -17.19
CA TYR A 305 6.05 23.47 -16.37
C TYR A 305 7.26 24.17 -16.98
N ASP A 306 7.21 25.49 -17.03
CA ASP A 306 8.39 26.32 -17.20
C ASP A 306 9.00 26.55 -15.82
N VAL A 307 10.25 26.12 -15.67
CA VAL A 307 11.01 26.19 -14.43
C VAL A 307 12.15 27.17 -14.63
N SER A 308 12.18 28.23 -13.83
CA SER A 308 13.36 29.10 -13.82
C SER A 308 14.53 28.37 -13.16
N PRO A 309 15.78 28.56 -13.59
CA PRO A 309 16.90 28.19 -12.74
C PRO A 309 16.78 28.94 -11.40
N GLY A 310 17.24 28.31 -10.31
CA GLY A 310 17.28 28.95 -8.99
C GLY A 310 18.17 30.21 -9.00
N ALA A 311 18.17 30.96 -7.90
CA ALA A 311 18.97 32.17 -7.79
C ALA A 311 20.50 31.89 -7.72
N ASP A 312 20.90 30.63 -7.54
CA ASP A 312 22.29 30.22 -7.39
C ASP A 312 22.97 29.96 -8.75
N PRO A 313 23.92 30.80 -9.17
CA PRO A 313 24.66 30.56 -10.40
C PRO A 313 25.56 29.34 -10.23
N GLY A 314 25.33 28.28 -11.01
CA GLY A 314 26.29 27.18 -11.21
C GLY A 314 25.95 25.83 -10.58
N ALA A 315 24.90 25.71 -9.76
CA ALA A 315 24.48 24.41 -9.21
C ALA A 315 23.69 23.55 -10.23
N CYS A 316 22.96 24.22 -11.12
CA CYS A 316 22.26 23.62 -12.26
C CYS A 316 22.26 24.64 -13.41
N LYS A 317 22.39 24.17 -14.67
CA LYS A 317 22.52 25.03 -15.85
C LYS A 317 21.17 25.42 -16.46
N THR A 318 20.18 24.56 -16.29
CA THR A 318 18.85 24.72 -16.89
C THR A 318 17.76 24.49 -15.85
N GLY A 319 16.56 25.01 -16.12
CA GLY A 319 15.39 24.77 -15.29
C GLY A 319 15.08 23.29 -15.10
N ALA A 320 15.24 22.47 -16.15
CA ALA A 320 15.04 21.03 -16.07
C ALA A 320 16.05 20.32 -15.16
N GLU A 321 17.33 20.70 -15.21
CA GLU A 321 18.35 20.16 -14.30
C GLU A 321 18.03 20.53 -12.84
N CYS A 322 17.66 21.79 -12.58
CA CYS A 322 17.26 22.24 -11.25
C CYS A 322 16.01 21.49 -10.77
N ALA A 323 15.01 21.32 -11.65
CA ALA A 323 13.76 20.63 -11.35
C ALA A 323 14.00 19.17 -10.95
N ALA A 324 14.90 18.44 -11.63
CA ALA A 324 15.22 17.05 -11.28
C ALA A 324 15.80 16.92 -9.86
N ILE A 325 16.67 17.86 -9.46
CA ILE A 325 17.27 17.87 -8.11
C ILE A 325 16.21 18.28 -7.07
N CYS A 326 15.48 19.37 -7.34
CA CYS A 326 14.48 19.95 -6.46
C CYS A 326 13.24 19.05 -6.27
N ALA A 327 12.83 18.31 -7.29
CA ALA A 327 11.72 17.38 -7.21
C ALA A 327 12.15 15.96 -6.80
N SER A 328 13.41 15.73 -6.43
CA SER A 328 13.92 14.39 -6.11
C SER A 328 13.22 13.70 -4.92
N ALA A 329 12.57 14.47 -4.04
CA ALA A 329 11.74 13.95 -2.95
C ALA A 329 10.35 13.47 -3.42
N PHE A 330 10.02 13.69 -4.68
CA PHE A 330 8.73 13.36 -5.27
C PHE A 330 8.90 12.44 -6.49
N PRO A 331 9.26 11.17 -6.26
CA PRO A 331 9.42 10.21 -7.35
C PRO A 331 8.12 10.11 -8.15
N GLY A 332 8.26 9.97 -9.47
CA GLY A 332 7.15 9.98 -10.42
C GLY A 332 6.73 11.36 -10.90
N PHE A 333 7.09 12.47 -10.21
CA PHE A 333 6.60 13.79 -10.62
C PHE A 333 7.23 14.30 -11.92
N VAL A 334 8.57 14.32 -12.04
CA VAL A 334 9.26 14.78 -13.25
C VAL A 334 9.51 13.59 -14.16
N LEU A 335 8.88 13.58 -15.34
CA LEU A 335 9.01 12.51 -16.34
C LEU A 335 10.18 12.75 -17.29
N SER A 336 10.33 13.99 -17.73
CA SER A 336 11.42 14.42 -18.61
C SER A 336 11.57 15.95 -18.55
N GLY A 337 12.65 16.47 -19.13
CA GLY A 337 12.85 17.91 -19.23
C GLY A 337 13.85 18.28 -20.34
N GLU A 338 13.62 19.46 -20.92
CA GLU A 338 14.44 20.03 -21.98
C GLU A 338 14.57 21.54 -21.76
N GLY A 339 15.80 22.04 -21.64
CA GLY A 339 16.06 23.45 -21.30
C GLY A 339 15.36 23.84 -20.00
N ASN A 340 14.46 24.82 -20.07
CA ASN A 340 13.72 25.31 -18.90
C ASN A 340 12.33 24.69 -18.76
N THR A 341 11.96 23.72 -19.59
CA THR A 341 10.63 23.12 -19.57
C THR A 341 10.73 21.68 -19.09
N VAL A 342 9.83 21.29 -18.17
CA VAL A 342 9.72 19.91 -17.68
C VAL A 342 8.34 19.34 -17.99
N LEU A 343 8.31 18.10 -18.46
CA LEU A 343 7.11 17.29 -18.50
C LEU A 343 6.94 16.62 -17.14
N THR A 344 5.79 16.84 -16.54
CA THR A 344 5.44 16.26 -15.25
C THR A 344 4.32 15.24 -15.40
N ASP A 345 4.26 14.33 -14.45
CA ASP A 345 3.15 13.42 -14.23
C ASP A 345 2.26 13.95 -13.09
N PRO A 346 1.49 15.03 -13.30
CA PRO A 346 0.41 15.35 -12.40
C PRO A 346 -0.49 14.13 -12.39
N ILE A 347 -0.67 13.50 -11.24
CA ILE A 347 -1.70 12.49 -11.20
C ILE A 347 -3.02 13.24 -11.25
N ALA A 348 -3.71 13.07 -12.37
CA ALA A 348 -5.13 13.30 -12.51
C ALA A 348 -5.87 12.37 -11.55
N TRP A 349 -5.76 12.66 -10.25
CA TRP A 349 -6.85 12.43 -9.32
C TRP A 349 -7.90 13.41 -9.81
N LEU A 350 -8.75 12.93 -10.70
CA LEU A 350 -9.99 13.59 -10.95
C LEU A 350 -10.65 13.69 -9.56
N LEU A 351 -10.68 14.91 -9.03
CA LEU A 351 -11.52 15.26 -7.92
C LEU A 351 -12.81 15.74 -8.52
N ASP A 352 -13.93 15.46 -7.85
CA ASP A 352 -15.19 16.16 -8.10
C ASP A 352 -15.00 17.69 -8.14
N THR A 353 -14.04 18.20 -7.36
CA THR A 353 -13.67 19.63 -7.33
C THR A 353 -12.78 20.12 -8.49
N THR A 354 -12.21 19.25 -9.33
CA THR A 354 -11.37 19.67 -10.47
C THR A 354 -12.23 20.18 -11.64
N TYR A 355 -13.51 19.82 -11.68
CA TYR A 355 -14.40 20.19 -12.76
C TYR A 355 -15.01 21.56 -12.54
N LYS A 356 -14.89 22.43 -13.56
CA LYS A 356 -15.48 23.79 -13.58
C LYS A 356 -16.99 23.80 -13.29
N SER A 357 -17.68 22.67 -13.49
CA SER A 357 -19.09 22.51 -13.15
C SER A 357 -19.45 21.06 -12.85
N LYS A 358 -20.53 20.85 -12.09
CA LYS A 358 -21.12 19.53 -11.83
C LYS A 358 -21.50 18.76 -13.10
N ALA A 359 -21.80 19.45 -14.21
CA ALA A 359 -22.16 18.81 -15.47
C ALA A 359 -20.92 18.26 -16.22
N ALA A 360 -19.77 18.90 -16.01
CA ALA A 360 -18.48 18.43 -16.50
C ALA A 360 -17.87 17.37 -15.58
N ASP A 361 -18.39 17.21 -14.37
CA ASP A 361 -17.96 16.23 -13.39
C ASP A 361 -18.47 14.82 -13.71
N PRO A 362 -17.61 13.91 -14.19
CA PRO A 362 -17.97 12.53 -14.45
C PRO A 362 -18.33 11.78 -13.16
N PHE A 363 -17.84 12.15 -11.98
CA PHE A 363 -18.22 11.50 -10.72
C PHE A 363 -19.70 11.64 -10.39
N LEU A 364 -20.33 12.71 -10.88
CA LEU A 364 -21.75 12.97 -10.68
C LEU A 364 -22.62 12.31 -11.76
N ARG A 365 -22.04 11.65 -12.77
CA ARG A 365 -22.81 10.97 -13.83
C ARG A 365 -23.29 9.60 -13.35
N ALA A 366 -24.57 9.32 -13.59
CA ALA A 366 -25.20 8.06 -13.21
C ALA A 366 -24.60 6.83 -13.92
N THR A 367 -23.90 7.02 -15.04
CA THR A 367 -23.25 5.98 -15.85
C THR A 367 -21.75 5.84 -15.60
N TYR A 368 -21.11 6.82 -14.99
CA TYR A 368 -19.67 6.79 -14.75
C TYR A 368 -19.32 5.80 -13.64
N TYR A 369 -18.31 4.98 -13.91
CA TYR A 369 -17.71 4.00 -13.02
C TYR A 369 -16.24 4.39 -12.88
N HIS A 370 -15.76 4.60 -11.65
CA HIS A 370 -14.38 5.02 -11.42
C HIS A 370 -13.44 3.86 -11.80
N PRO A 371 -12.64 3.97 -12.88
CA PRO A 371 -11.90 2.83 -13.41
C PRO A 371 -10.87 2.25 -12.42
N MET A 372 -10.38 3.09 -11.51
CA MET A 372 -9.42 2.72 -10.48
C MET A 372 -9.97 1.92 -9.29
N SER A 373 -11.27 1.59 -9.23
CA SER A 373 -11.77 0.58 -8.28
C SER A 373 -11.13 -0.80 -8.49
N TYR A 374 -10.47 -1.01 -9.63
CA TYR A 374 -9.73 -2.22 -9.98
C TYR A 374 -8.25 -2.25 -9.56
N TYR A 375 -7.60 -1.11 -9.25
CA TYR A 375 -6.12 -1.06 -9.20
C TYR A 375 -5.49 -0.47 -7.93
N GLY A 376 -6.24 -0.34 -6.83
CA GLY A 376 -5.67 0.09 -5.55
C GLY A 376 -6.60 0.99 -4.75
N PRO A 377 -6.15 1.49 -3.58
CA PRO A 377 -6.97 2.33 -2.72
C PRO A 377 -7.39 3.62 -3.43
N LEU A 378 -8.68 3.92 -3.25
CA LEU A 378 -9.49 5.01 -3.80
C LEU A 378 -8.84 6.42 -3.71
N PRO A 379 -9.33 7.42 -4.48
CA PRO A 379 -8.69 8.73 -4.66
C PRO A 379 -8.37 9.47 -3.36
N GLY A 380 -7.12 9.94 -3.24
CA GLY A 380 -6.48 10.45 -2.00
C GLY A 380 -7.04 11.72 -1.37
N VAL A 381 -8.19 12.25 -1.82
CA VAL A 381 -8.83 13.43 -1.20
C VAL A 381 -10.17 13.05 -0.58
N LEU A 382 -10.93 12.17 -1.25
CA LEU A 382 -12.03 11.44 -0.62
C LEU A 382 -11.51 10.34 0.32
N PHE A 383 -10.39 9.72 -0.04
CA PHE A 383 -9.61 8.79 0.79
C PHE A 383 -8.48 9.50 1.54
N GLY A 384 -8.45 10.82 1.60
CA GLY A 384 -7.51 11.57 2.44
C GLY A 384 -8.22 12.60 3.31
N ASP A 385 -9.56 12.67 3.27
CA ASP A 385 -10.28 13.63 4.11
C ASP A 385 -10.02 13.33 5.59
N TYR A 386 -9.68 14.38 6.33
CA TYR A 386 -9.40 14.31 7.75
C TYR A 386 -10.66 13.92 8.54
N SER A 387 -11.86 14.27 8.04
CA SER A 387 -13.15 13.84 8.60
C SER A 387 -13.27 12.31 8.70
N ARG A 388 -12.52 11.57 7.89
CA ARG A 388 -12.51 10.10 7.88
C ARG A 388 -11.48 9.48 8.80
N PHE A 389 -10.44 10.23 9.18
CA PHE A 389 -9.48 9.77 10.18
C PHE A 389 -10.14 9.72 11.55
N GLU A 390 -11.03 10.68 11.83
CA GLU A 390 -11.60 10.87 13.16
C GLU A 390 -13.09 11.30 13.06
N PRO A 391 -13.98 10.41 12.60
CA PRO A 391 -15.37 10.74 12.30
C PRO A 391 -16.15 11.24 13.52
N CYS A 392 -15.63 11.01 14.72
CA CYS A 392 -16.24 11.36 16.01
C CYS A 392 -15.43 12.40 16.80
N GLY A 393 -14.38 12.99 16.19
CA GLY A 393 -13.53 14.03 16.77
C GLY A 393 -12.44 13.54 17.76
N PRO A 394 -11.50 14.43 18.14
CA PRO A 394 -10.22 14.10 18.79
C PRO A 394 -10.25 13.50 20.19
N ASN A 395 -11.44 13.22 20.73
CA ASN A 395 -11.60 12.69 22.08
C ASN A 395 -12.72 11.63 22.16
N SER A 396 -13.14 11.05 21.03
CA SER A 396 -14.11 9.96 21.07
C SER A 396 -13.49 8.72 21.71
N ALA A 397 -14.06 8.27 22.83
CA ALA A 397 -13.73 6.99 23.45
C ALA A 397 -14.41 5.79 22.74
N ASP A 398 -15.15 6.04 21.65
CA ASP A 398 -15.91 5.01 20.95
C ASP A 398 -14.96 4.14 20.09
N PRO A 399 -14.78 2.84 20.43
CA PRO A 399 -13.95 1.93 19.64
C PRO A 399 -14.54 1.64 18.25
N LEU A 400 -15.81 2.02 18.00
CA LEU A 400 -16.45 1.93 16.70
C LEU A 400 -16.16 3.13 15.77
N CYS A 401 -15.51 4.17 16.29
CA CYS A 401 -15.19 5.38 15.52
C CYS A 401 -13.78 5.37 14.92
N GLY A 402 -13.18 4.20 14.70
CA GLY A 402 -11.86 4.10 14.07
C GLY A 402 -11.87 4.56 12.59
N PRO A 403 -10.72 4.99 12.03
CA PRO A 403 -10.58 5.58 10.68
C PRO A 403 -11.18 4.79 9.50
N GLU A 404 -11.58 3.55 9.72
CA GLU A 404 -11.96 2.60 8.68
C GLU A 404 -13.36 2.01 8.85
N GLN A 405 -14.05 2.22 9.99
CA GLN A 405 -15.34 1.60 10.25
C GLN A 405 -16.48 2.14 9.36
N CYS A 406 -16.41 3.40 8.95
CA CYS A 406 -17.43 4.02 8.07
C CYS A 406 -17.21 3.75 6.57
N SER A 407 -16.17 3.01 6.19
CA SER A 407 -15.73 2.91 4.78
C SER A 407 -16.12 1.62 4.06
N TYR A 408 -16.73 0.64 4.75
CA TYR A 408 -16.99 -0.67 4.17
C TYR A 408 -18.39 -1.21 4.50
N PHE A 409 -19.25 -1.28 3.47
CA PHE A 409 -20.32 -2.27 3.40
C PHE A 409 -19.96 -3.26 2.28
N ALA A 410 -19.78 -4.52 2.64
CA ALA A 410 -19.34 -5.58 1.76
C ALA A 410 -20.39 -5.91 0.68
N GLY A 411 -19.99 -5.89 -0.59
CA GLY A 411 -20.65 -6.71 -1.62
C GLY A 411 -21.66 -6.04 -2.54
N THR A 412 -21.87 -4.73 -2.45
CA THR A 412 -22.60 -4.00 -3.50
C THR A 412 -21.98 -2.63 -3.67
N HIS A 413 -21.47 -2.32 -4.86
CA HIS A 413 -21.11 -0.95 -5.23
C HIS A 413 -22.41 -0.13 -5.32
N LEU A 414 -23.01 0.20 -4.18
CA LEU A 414 -24.10 1.15 -4.12
C LEU A 414 -23.50 2.51 -4.44
N LYS A 415 -23.96 3.12 -5.54
CA LYS A 415 -23.93 4.57 -5.71
C LYS A 415 -24.74 5.18 -4.57
N THR A 416 -24.12 5.39 -3.43
CA THR A 416 -24.62 6.39 -2.48
C THR A 416 -24.05 7.72 -2.95
N PHE A 417 -24.86 8.77 -2.90
CA PHE A 417 -24.33 10.13 -2.96
C PHE A 417 -23.31 10.27 -1.83
N LEU A 418 -22.12 10.80 -2.13
CA LEU A 418 -21.21 11.33 -1.11
C LEU A 418 -21.98 12.39 -0.33
N GLN A 419 -22.27 12.13 0.94
CA GLN A 419 -22.86 13.14 1.81
C GLN A 419 -21.85 14.25 2.03
N LYS A 420 -22.33 15.50 2.02
CA LYS A 420 -21.51 16.68 2.29
C LYS A 420 -21.22 16.72 3.78
N ASP A 421 -19.95 16.53 4.12
CA ASP A 421 -19.41 16.71 5.46
C ASP A 421 -19.60 18.17 5.93
N CYS A 422 -19.79 18.34 7.23
CA CYS A 422 -20.25 19.58 7.85
C CYS A 422 -19.34 20.76 7.50
N LEU A 423 -19.94 21.85 7.02
CA LEU A 423 -19.22 23.06 6.64
C LEU A 423 -18.80 23.90 7.85
N ASP A 424 -19.39 23.64 9.03
CA ASP A 424 -19.17 24.42 10.25
C ASP A 424 -19.05 23.50 11.48
N PRO A 425 -17.87 23.38 12.10
CA PRO A 425 -17.68 22.58 13.31
C PRO A 425 -18.35 23.18 14.57
N ALA A 426 -18.91 24.40 14.51
CA ALA A 426 -19.61 25.04 15.62
C ALA A 426 -21.15 24.86 15.59
N ASN A 427 -21.72 24.29 14.51
CA ASN A 427 -23.17 24.11 14.36
C ASN A 427 -23.53 22.71 13.82
N LEU A 428 -23.94 21.82 14.73
CA LEU A 428 -24.15 20.39 14.48
C LEU A 428 -25.48 20.05 13.79
N ASP A 429 -26.45 20.97 13.70
CA ASP A 429 -27.73 20.73 13.01
C ASP A 429 -27.57 20.69 11.47
N THR A 430 -26.39 21.03 10.96
CA THR A 430 -26.03 20.97 9.54
C THR A 430 -25.33 19.68 9.14
N CYS A 431 -25.14 18.77 10.09
CA CYS A 431 -24.48 17.49 9.87
C CYS A 431 -25.48 16.38 9.54
N VAL A 432 -25.19 15.56 8.53
CA VAL A 432 -25.91 14.30 8.31
C VAL A 432 -24.89 13.19 8.12
N SER A 433 -24.59 12.44 9.17
CA SER A 433 -24.42 10.97 9.11
C SER A 433 -24.31 10.38 10.51
N PHE A 434 -25.19 9.40 10.77
CA PHE A 434 -25.25 8.55 11.94
C PHE A 434 -24.94 7.13 11.47
N CYS A 435 -24.00 6.44 12.12
CA CYS A 435 -23.74 5.03 11.87
C CYS A 435 -24.60 4.17 12.81
N GLY A 436 -25.88 3.98 12.46
CA GLY A 436 -26.79 3.08 13.14
C GLY A 436 -28.07 2.86 12.32
N SER A 437 -28.83 1.81 12.63
CA SER A 437 -30.12 1.57 11.96
C SER A 437 -31.01 2.80 12.10
N LYS A 438 -31.75 3.07 11.01
CA LYS A 438 -32.66 4.21 10.88
C LYS A 438 -33.52 4.32 12.16
N LEU A 439 -33.34 5.38 12.94
CA LEU A 439 -34.29 5.70 14.01
C LEU A 439 -35.66 6.05 13.36
N PRO A 440 -36.78 5.79 14.06
CA PRO A 440 -38.14 5.94 13.53
C PRO A 440 -38.41 7.27 12.82
#